data_AF-A0A534S5M8-F1
#
_entry.id   AF-A0A534S5M8-F1
#
_cell.length_a   1.000
_cell.length_b   1.000
_cell.length_c   1.000
_cell.angle_alpha   90.00
_cell.angle_beta   90.00
_cell.angle_gamma   90.00
#
_symmetry.space_group_name_H-M   'P 1'
#
loop_
_entity.id
_entity.type
_entity.pdbx_description
1 polymer ?
#
loop_
_entity_poly.entity_id
_entity_poly.type
_entity_poly.pdbx_seq_one_letter_code
_entity_poly.pdbx_strand_id
1 'polypeptide(L)'
;MSLTDPGSTGSGGGDANVPFNQTNTAHIDGTSNGVTKVHTLTFTWNGSVRSNSCEAAVRQGESSGTTSGCTACGYPGSPSRTQSGDGHFVTVTLHYCGDGVVDSSLGETCDQGAANGSSTSCCDANCHLVTPGTVCRASAGACDPQEVCTGSSGACPNDVVDPIGTVCRGPAGPCDQAETCDGSKVCPNDVFLGSQGGSFVCRPAAGPCDHTEICSGTSAQCPPDTFLFGNQCRASAGVCDPAEFCNGSSALCP
;
A
#
# COMPACT_ATOMS: atom_id res chain seq x y z
N MET A 1 20.15 -18.86 20.49
CA MET A 1 21.08 -19.93 20.13
C MET A 1 22.01 -20.18 21.31
N SER A 2 22.20 -21.44 21.74
CA SER A 2 23.16 -21.78 22.80
C SER A 2 24.45 -22.24 22.13
N LEU A 3 25.56 -21.56 22.38
CA LEU A 3 26.87 -22.11 22.05
C LEU A 3 27.19 -23.21 23.06
N THR A 4 27.77 -24.32 22.59
CA THR A 4 28.28 -25.37 23.48
C THR A 4 29.38 -24.82 24.36
N ASP A 5 29.40 -25.26 25.62
CA ASP A 5 30.50 -25.00 26.55
C ASP A 5 31.83 -25.36 25.86
N PRO A 6 32.82 -24.44 25.82
CA PRO A 6 34.15 -24.71 25.29
C PRO A 6 34.85 -25.95 25.88
N GLY A 7 34.40 -26.43 27.04
CA GLY A 7 34.99 -27.55 27.75
C GLY A 7 36.27 -27.13 28.50
N SER A 8 36.70 -27.98 29.44
CA SER A 8 37.93 -27.77 30.18
C SER A 8 39.16 -28.10 29.30
N THR A 9 40.08 -27.15 29.17
CA THR A 9 41.42 -27.44 28.61
C THR A 9 42.38 -27.72 29.76
N GLY A 10 42.69 -29.00 29.95
CA GLY A 10 43.63 -29.42 30.99
C GLY A 10 45.07 -29.19 30.56
N SER A 11 45.75 -28.20 31.15
CA SER A 11 47.21 -28.21 31.23
C SER A 11 47.56 -29.19 32.35
N GLY A 12 48.12 -30.37 32.06
CA GLY A 12 48.43 -31.42 33.04
C GLY A 12 49.50 -31.06 34.09
N GLY A 13 49.42 -29.89 34.72
CA GLY A 13 50.36 -29.36 35.72
C GLY A 13 51.63 -28.80 35.08
N GLY A 14 51.75 -27.48 34.97
CA GLY A 14 52.99 -26.80 34.59
C GLY A 14 52.79 -25.30 34.32
N ASP A 15 53.89 -24.52 34.37
CA ASP A 15 53.89 -23.06 34.14
C ASP A 15 53.71 -22.66 32.66
N ALA A 16 53.36 -23.62 31.81
CA ALA A 16 53.20 -23.41 30.38
C ALA A 16 51.97 -22.52 30.13
N ASN A 17 52.18 -21.40 29.44
CA ASN A 17 51.07 -20.61 28.93
C ASN A 17 50.36 -21.48 27.87
N VAL A 18 49.12 -21.90 28.16
CA VAL A 18 48.30 -22.64 27.20
C VAL A 18 47.43 -21.62 26.48
N PRO A 19 47.79 -21.20 25.25
CA PRO A 19 46.91 -20.37 24.46
C PRO A 19 45.65 -21.15 24.16
N PHE A 20 44.51 -20.56 24.47
CA PHE A 20 43.22 -21.08 24.10
C PHE A 20 42.59 -20.13 23.09
N ASN A 21 42.34 -20.64 21.89
CA ASN A 21 41.58 -19.94 20.87
C ASN A 21 40.42 -20.85 20.48
N GLN A 22 39.21 -20.47 20.87
CA GLN A 22 38.00 -21.07 20.34
C GLN A 22 37.28 -20.06 19.47
N THR A 23 36.96 -20.52 18.27
CA THR A 23 36.14 -19.82 17.31
C THR A 23 34.89 -20.64 17.10
N ASN A 24 33.73 -20.03 17.32
CA ASN A 24 32.45 -20.63 16.96
C ASN A 24 31.66 -19.64 16.09
N THR A 25 30.89 -20.19 15.17
CA THR A 25 30.15 -19.43 14.17
C THR A 25 28.66 -19.66 14.39
N ALA A 26 27.90 -18.58 14.47
CA ALA A 26 26.46 -18.61 14.45
C ALA A 26 25.94 -17.94 13.16
N HIS A 27 24.89 -18.51 12.59
CA HIS A 27 24.13 -17.87 11.51
C HIS A 27 22.88 -17.23 12.09
N ILE A 28 22.67 -15.95 11.76
CA ILE A 28 21.37 -15.30 11.94
C ILE A 28 20.81 -15.08 10.55
N ASP A 29 19.69 -15.74 10.29
CA ASP A 29 18.94 -15.57 9.06
C ASP A 29 17.87 -14.50 9.31
N GLY A 30 17.97 -13.39 8.59
CA GLY A 30 16.93 -12.36 8.49
C GLY A 30 16.27 -12.39 7.13
N THR A 31 15.14 -11.71 6.95
CA THR A 31 14.44 -11.58 5.66
C THR A 31 14.31 -10.11 5.26
N SER A 32 15.27 -9.59 4.50
CA SER A 32 15.20 -8.21 4.00
C SER A 32 14.46 -8.16 2.66
N ASN A 33 13.32 -7.49 2.63
CA ASN A 33 12.43 -7.36 1.46
C ASN A 33 12.10 -8.70 0.79
N GLY A 34 11.73 -9.69 1.60
CA GLY A 34 11.41 -11.03 1.11
C GLY A 34 12.61 -11.88 0.68
N VAL A 35 13.84 -11.35 0.79
CA VAL A 35 15.08 -12.07 0.51
C VAL A 35 15.79 -12.43 1.80
N THR A 36 16.09 -13.71 2.00
CA THR A 36 16.88 -14.16 3.15
C THR A 36 18.29 -13.54 3.11
N LYS A 37 18.66 -12.85 4.19
CA LYS A 37 19.99 -12.35 4.47
C LYS A 37 20.60 -13.22 5.56
N VAL A 38 21.69 -13.89 5.23
CA VAL A 38 22.45 -14.72 6.17
C VAL A 38 23.58 -13.88 6.72
N HIS A 39 23.56 -13.63 8.03
CA HIS A 39 24.65 -12.99 8.74
C HIS A 39 25.47 -14.05 9.47
N THR A 40 26.77 -14.04 9.24
CA THR A 40 27.71 -14.93 9.90
C THR A 40 28.37 -14.16 11.04
N LEU A 41 28.08 -14.56 12.27
CA LEU A 41 28.73 -14.02 13.46
C LEU A 41 29.83 -14.98 13.90
N THR A 42 31.05 -14.49 13.95
CA THR A 42 32.21 -15.25 14.43
C THR A 42 32.65 -14.69 15.77
N PHE A 43 32.53 -15.51 16.83
CA PHE A 43 32.99 -15.13 18.16
C PHE A 43 34.34 -15.80 18.41
N THR A 44 35.37 -14.98 18.66
CA THR A 44 36.71 -15.45 19.01
C THR A 44 37.00 -15.07 20.45
N TRP A 45 37.19 -16.07 21.30
CA TRP A 45 37.58 -15.88 22.69
C TRP A 45 39.06 -16.16 22.86
N ASN A 46 39.80 -15.19 23.40
CA ASN A 46 41.21 -15.34 23.74
C ASN A 46 41.38 -15.18 25.24
N GLY A 47 42.04 -16.15 25.87
CA GLY A 47 42.40 -16.10 27.28
C GLY A 47 43.82 -16.62 27.48
N SER A 48 44.53 -16.05 28.44
CA SER A 48 45.83 -16.55 28.89
C SER A 48 45.84 -16.46 30.41
N VAL A 49 46.27 -17.54 31.05
CA VAL A 49 46.47 -17.61 32.49
C VAL A 49 47.88 -18.09 32.77
N ARG A 50 48.48 -17.58 33.83
CA ARG A 50 49.79 -18.00 34.31
C ARG A 50 49.66 -18.31 35.81
N SER A 51 49.78 -19.57 36.20
CA SER A 51 49.93 -19.95 37.62
C SER A 51 51.40 -19.99 38.01
N ASN A 52 51.66 -19.79 39.29
CA ASN A 52 52.87 -20.22 39.98
C ASN A 52 52.54 -21.28 41.07
N SER A 53 51.37 -21.91 40.99
CA SER A 53 50.81 -22.90 41.94
C SER A 53 50.20 -24.12 41.23
N CYS A 54 49.58 -25.06 41.97
CA CYS A 54 49.04 -26.34 41.48
C CYS A 54 47.97 -26.24 40.37
N GLU A 55 47.32 -25.09 40.18
CA GLU A 55 46.26 -24.94 39.17
C GLU A 55 46.16 -23.49 38.65
N ALA A 56 45.92 -23.33 37.35
CA ALA A 56 45.44 -22.08 36.75
C ALA A 56 44.33 -22.42 35.76
N ALA A 57 43.18 -21.76 35.89
CA ALA A 57 42.09 -21.88 34.94
C ALA A 57 41.73 -20.47 34.45
N VAL A 58 41.63 -20.28 33.13
CA VAL A 58 40.86 -19.16 32.58
C VAL A 58 39.39 -19.55 32.74
N ARG A 59 38.73 -19.05 33.80
CA ARG A 59 37.27 -19.22 33.96
C ARG A 59 36.58 -18.03 33.31
N GLN A 60 35.88 -18.26 32.20
CA GLN A 60 35.06 -17.22 31.57
C GLN A 60 33.83 -16.95 32.44
N GLY A 61 33.71 -15.73 33.01
CA GLY A 61 32.56 -15.32 33.83
C GLY A 61 32.82 -14.99 35.30
N GLU A 62 34.06 -15.00 35.80
CA GLU A 62 34.34 -14.68 37.22
C GLU A 62 34.65 -13.19 37.44
N SER A 63 33.89 -12.50 38.29
CA SER A 63 34.27 -11.18 38.83
C SER A 63 35.17 -11.37 40.06
N SER A 64 36.47 -11.55 39.81
CA SER A 64 37.58 -11.38 40.76
C SER A 64 37.46 -12.12 42.11
N GLY A 65 37.97 -13.36 42.17
CA GLY A 65 38.17 -14.12 43.41
C GLY A 65 39.61 -14.58 43.62
N THR A 66 40.14 -14.42 44.84
CA THR A 66 41.42 -15.03 45.25
C THR A 66 41.17 -16.44 45.77
N THR A 67 41.83 -17.44 45.18
CA THR A 67 41.76 -18.84 45.63
C THR A 67 42.90 -19.16 46.60
N SER A 68 42.60 -19.93 47.64
CA SER A 68 43.60 -20.58 48.50
C SER A 68 43.28 -22.07 48.64
N GLY A 69 43.98 -22.92 47.89
CA GLY A 69 43.92 -24.39 48.00
C GLY A 69 43.45 -25.13 46.73
N CYS A 70 43.97 -26.35 46.53
CA CYS A 70 43.77 -27.18 45.32
C CYS A 70 42.43 -27.99 45.34
N THR A 71 41.34 -27.46 45.91
CA THR A 71 40.03 -28.14 45.92
C THR A 71 38.95 -27.25 45.30
N ALA A 72 38.73 -27.41 44.00
CA ALA A 72 37.57 -26.84 43.34
C ALA A 72 36.32 -27.62 43.79
N CYS A 73 35.41 -26.96 44.53
CA CYS A 73 33.95 -27.17 44.59
C CYS A 73 33.41 -26.75 45.97
N GLY A 74 32.96 -25.50 46.11
CA GLY A 74 32.23 -25.05 47.29
C GLY A 74 31.64 -23.67 47.06
N TYR A 75 30.40 -23.61 46.60
CA TYR A 75 29.67 -22.37 46.34
C TYR A 75 28.82 -21.99 47.57
N PRO A 76 29.01 -20.81 48.19
CA PRO A 76 27.98 -20.22 49.03
C PRO A 76 27.54 -18.87 48.46
N GLY A 77 26.82 -18.88 47.34
CA GLY A 77 26.13 -17.71 46.81
C GLY A 77 24.62 -17.81 47.06
N SER A 78 24.00 -16.74 47.58
CA SER A 78 22.54 -16.62 47.74
C SER A 78 22.00 -15.51 46.82
N PRO A 79 21.04 -15.79 45.92
CA PRO A 79 20.44 -17.10 45.68
C PRO A 79 21.39 -18.03 44.90
N SER A 80 21.20 -19.33 45.11
CA SER A 80 21.96 -20.41 44.46
C SER A 80 21.80 -20.34 42.94
N ARG A 81 22.88 -20.08 42.20
CA ARG A 81 22.90 -20.16 40.73
C ARG A 81 23.61 -21.45 40.35
N THR A 82 22.93 -22.28 39.57
CA THR A 82 23.48 -23.52 38.99
C THR A 82 24.39 -23.18 37.78
N GLN A 83 25.28 -24.07 37.36
CA GLN A 83 26.16 -23.92 36.16
C GLN A 83 25.43 -23.40 34.91
N SER A 84 24.12 -23.62 34.81
CA SER A 84 23.26 -23.07 33.75
C SER A 84 23.12 -21.54 33.75
N GLY A 85 23.59 -20.84 34.79
CA GLY A 85 23.49 -19.39 34.96
C GLY A 85 24.79 -18.61 34.72
N ASP A 86 25.93 -19.29 34.58
CA ASP A 86 27.27 -18.67 34.45
C ASP A 86 27.73 -18.57 33.00
N GLY A 87 26.82 -18.15 32.10
CA GLY A 87 27.14 -17.88 30.70
C GLY A 87 27.48 -16.40 30.46
N HIS A 88 28.48 -16.11 29.63
CA HIS A 88 28.55 -14.81 28.95
C HIS A 88 27.48 -14.79 27.86
N PHE A 89 26.44 -13.99 28.05
CA PHE A 89 25.38 -13.81 27.05
C PHE A 89 25.73 -12.64 26.15
N VAL A 90 25.84 -12.91 24.85
CA VAL A 90 25.86 -11.88 23.82
C VAL A 90 24.50 -11.91 23.12
N THR A 91 23.71 -10.86 23.32
CA THR A 91 22.49 -10.65 22.53
C THR A 91 22.85 -9.85 21.29
N VAL A 92 22.64 -10.45 20.12
CA VAL A 92 22.75 -9.76 18.84
C VAL A 92 21.35 -9.58 18.28
N THR A 93 20.91 -8.33 18.15
CA THR A 93 19.70 -7.97 17.41
C THR A 93 20.14 -7.40 16.07
N LEU A 94 19.64 -7.97 14.98
CA LEU A 94 19.83 -7.45 13.64
C LEU A 94 18.54 -6.77 13.20
N HIS A 95 18.70 -5.56 12.71
CA HIS A 95 17.67 -4.74 12.11
C HIS A 95 17.98 -4.62 10.63
N TYR A 96 16.98 -4.80 9.77
CA TYR A 96 17.16 -4.67 8.34
C TYR A 96 15.86 -4.24 7.69
N CYS A 97 15.99 -3.52 6.59
CA CYS A 97 14.85 -3.13 5.79
C CYS A 97 14.01 -4.34 5.36
N GLY A 98 12.74 -4.35 5.74
CA GLY A 98 11.78 -5.40 5.44
C GLY A 98 11.45 -6.32 6.61
N ASP A 99 11.86 -6.00 7.84
CA ASP A 99 11.40 -6.70 9.05
C ASP A 99 10.07 -6.15 9.60
N GLY A 100 9.59 -5.03 9.04
CA GLY A 100 8.33 -4.39 9.41
C GLY A 100 8.46 -3.47 10.63
N VAL A 101 9.69 -3.15 11.04
CA VAL A 101 10.00 -2.18 12.08
C VAL A 101 10.77 -1.02 11.44
N VAL A 102 10.35 0.22 11.70
CA VAL A 102 11.05 1.39 11.14
C VAL A 102 12.29 1.69 11.97
N ASP A 103 13.46 1.38 11.42
CA ASP A 103 14.75 1.60 12.07
C ASP A 103 15.40 2.92 11.63
N SER A 104 14.99 4.01 12.26
CA SER A 104 15.52 5.36 11.98
C SER A 104 17.05 5.47 12.10
N SER A 105 17.68 4.64 12.95
CA SER A 105 19.13 4.58 13.09
C SER A 105 19.86 4.03 11.85
N LEU A 106 19.15 3.26 11.02
CA LEU A 106 19.61 2.74 9.74
C LEU A 106 19.17 3.63 8.56
N GLY A 107 18.48 4.74 8.83
CA GLY A 107 18.01 5.69 7.82
C GLY A 107 16.62 5.37 7.26
N GLU A 108 15.92 4.39 7.82
CA GLU A 108 14.60 4.01 7.36
C GLU A 108 13.56 5.09 7.68
N THR A 109 12.65 5.29 6.74
CA THR A 109 11.51 6.22 6.89
C THR A 109 10.16 5.51 6.78
N CYS A 110 10.17 4.25 6.36
CA CYS A 110 9.05 3.33 6.38
C CYS A 110 9.58 1.90 6.38
N ASP A 111 8.77 0.95 6.84
CA ASP A 111 9.03 -0.47 6.62
C ASP A 111 7.69 -1.22 6.61
N GLN A 112 7.30 -1.72 5.45
CA GLN A 112 6.09 -2.54 5.23
C GLN A 112 6.43 -4.03 5.09
N GLY A 113 7.60 -4.44 5.56
CA GLY A 113 8.08 -5.80 5.48
C GLY A 113 8.23 -6.27 4.04
N ALA A 114 7.63 -7.43 3.74
CA ALA A 114 7.62 -7.99 2.38
C ALA A 114 6.88 -7.12 1.33
N ALA A 115 6.08 -6.13 1.76
CA ALA A 115 5.39 -5.25 0.82
C ALA A 115 6.26 -4.08 0.31
N ASN A 116 7.45 -3.87 0.87
CA ASN A 116 8.40 -2.87 0.38
C ASN A 116 8.73 -3.07 -1.11
N GLY A 117 8.71 -1.99 -1.87
CA GLY A 117 8.93 -1.99 -3.32
C GLY A 117 7.79 -2.59 -4.15
N SER A 118 6.71 -3.07 -3.53
CA SER A 118 5.52 -3.51 -4.27
C SER A 118 4.75 -2.33 -4.85
N SER A 119 4.00 -2.56 -5.93
CA SER A 119 3.15 -1.53 -6.54
C SER A 119 2.03 -1.05 -5.62
N THR A 120 1.75 -1.78 -4.54
CA THR A 120 0.70 -1.45 -3.55
C THR A 120 1.25 -0.78 -2.28
N SER A 121 2.56 -0.48 -2.26
CA SER A 121 3.23 0.12 -1.12
C SER A 121 3.75 1.51 -1.47
N CYS A 122 3.76 2.38 -0.46
CA CYS A 122 4.43 3.68 -0.52
C CYS A 122 5.83 3.64 0.11
N CYS A 123 6.34 2.44 0.36
CA CYS A 123 7.69 2.19 0.81
C CYS A 123 8.49 1.51 -0.31
N ASP A 124 9.66 2.04 -0.64
CA ASP A 124 10.54 1.45 -1.65
C ASP A 124 11.29 0.23 -1.11
N ALA A 125 12.04 -0.46 -1.98
CA ALA A 125 12.81 -1.65 -1.60
C ALA A 125 14.05 -1.33 -0.73
N ASN A 126 14.24 -0.10 -0.29
CA ASN A 126 15.29 0.32 0.64
C ASN A 126 14.71 0.97 1.90
N CYS A 127 13.42 0.77 2.18
CA CYS A 127 12.74 1.28 3.38
C CYS A 127 12.69 2.80 3.44
N HIS A 128 12.62 3.41 2.26
CA HIS A 128 12.38 4.83 2.12
C HIS A 128 10.99 5.10 1.55
N LEU A 129 10.36 6.16 2.05
CA LEU A 129 9.10 6.65 1.49
C LEU A 129 9.31 7.01 0.03
N VAL A 130 8.45 6.49 -0.84
CA VAL A 130 8.44 6.89 -2.25
C VAL A 130 8.01 8.35 -2.38
N THR A 131 8.30 8.96 -3.52
CA THR A 131 7.92 10.34 -3.81
C THR A 131 6.41 10.57 -3.66
N PRO A 132 5.97 11.69 -3.05
CA PRO A 132 4.56 12.07 -3.05
C PRO A 132 3.99 12.11 -4.47
N GLY A 133 2.76 11.62 -4.65
CA GLY A 133 2.10 11.54 -5.96
C GLY A 133 2.37 10.26 -6.74
N THR A 134 3.29 9.39 -6.29
CA THR A 134 3.45 8.05 -6.88
C THR A 134 2.16 7.24 -6.70
N VAL A 135 1.61 6.71 -7.78
CA VAL A 135 0.41 5.87 -7.75
C VAL A 135 0.72 4.54 -7.09
N CYS A 136 0.01 4.21 -6.01
CA CYS A 136 0.11 2.95 -5.29
C CYS A 136 -1.15 2.07 -5.44
N ARG A 137 -2.22 2.63 -6.00
CA ARG A 137 -3.37 1.87 -6.49
C ARG A 137 -3.96 2.61 -7.67
N ALA A 138 -4.08 1.93 -8.80
CA ALA A 138 -4.67 2.51 -10.00
C ALA A 138 -6.19 2.57 -9.85
N SER A 139 -6.80 3.56 -10.52
CA SER A 139 -8.26 3.64 -10.67
C SER A 139 -8.82 2.36 -11.29
N ALA A 140 -9.89 1.82 -10.72
CA ALA A 140 -10.65 0.70 -11.28
C ALA A 140 -11.94 1.14 -12.00
N GLY A 141 -12.17 2.43 -12.20
CA GLY A 141 -13.32 2.96 -12.92
C GLY A 141 -13.49 4.48 -12.77
N ALA A 142 -14.44 5.05 -13.51
CA ALA A 142 -14.66 6.50 -13.55
C ALA A 142 -15.19 7.11 -12.24
N CYS A 143 -15.55 6.28 -11.25
CA CYS A 143 -15.94 6.69 -9.91
C CYS A 143 -14.93 6.20 -8.84
N ASP A 144 -13.74 5.81 -9.27
CA ASP A 144 -12.68 5.27 -8.43
C ASP A 144 -11.40 6.08 -8.67
N PRO A 145 -11.11 7.10 -7.85
CA PRO A 145 -9.86 7.82 -7.97
C PRO A 145 -8.66 6.88 -7.77
N GLN A 146 -7.53 7.21 -8.39
CA GLN A 146 -6.29 6.52 -8.06
C GLN A 146 -5.80 6.95 -6.66
N GLU A 147 -5.31 6.01 -5.86
CA GLU A 147 -4.59 6.37 -4.63
C GLU A 147 -3.11 6.62 -4.92
N VAL A 148 -2.65 7.74 -4.38
CA VAL A 148 -1.26 8.18 -4.51
C VAL A 148 -0.61 8.26 -3.14
N CYS A 149 0.67 7.94 -3.10
CA CYS A 149 1.47 8.05 -1.92
C CYS A 149 1.55 9.51 -1.46
N THR A 150 1.37 9.73 -0.16
CA THR A 150 1.45 11.06 0.45
C THR A 150 2.90 11.49 0.71
N GLY A 151 3.84 10.54 0.69
CA GLY A 151 5.23 10.71 1.13
C GLY A 151 5.39 10.88 2.64
N SER A 152 4.35 10.55 3.43
CA SER A 152 4.38 10.61 4.90
C SER A 152 4.07 9.26 5.56
N SER A 153 3.71 8.25 4.78
CA SER A 153 3.35 6.90 5.23
C SER A 153 3.82 5.89 4.20
N GLY A 154 4.36 4.76 4.66
CA GLY A 154 4.72 3.64 3.79
C GLY A 154 3.49 2.88 3.28
N ALA A 155 2.31 3.09 3.88
CA ALA A 155 1.07 2.45 3.45
C ALA A 155 0.43 3.25 2.32
N CYS A 156 -0.05 2.56 1.28
CA CYS A 156 -0.95 3.19 0.32
C CYS A 156 -2.22 3.66 1.05
N PRO A 157 -2.75 4.85 0.75
CA PRO A 157 -4.02 5.29 1.33
C PRO A 157 -5.14 4.27 1.13
N ASN A 158 -6.15 4.36 2.01
CA ASN A 158 -7.34 3.53 1.90
C ASN A 158 -7.98 3.70 0.52
N ASP A 159 -8.44 2.58 -0.04
CA ASP A 159 -9.20 2.56 -1.28
C ASP A 159 -10.53 3.31 -1.08
N VAL A 160 -10.75 4.37 -1.84
CA VAL A 160 -11.94 5.22 -1.73
C VAL A 160 -12.61 5.37 -3.09
N VAL A 161 -13.94 5.34 -3.08
CA VAL A 161 -14.74 5.72 -4.25
C VAL A 161 -15.07 7.21 -4.21
N ASP A 162 -15.34 7.78 -5.38
CA ASP A 162 -15.85 9.15 -5.46
C ASP A 162 -17.18 9.29 -4.71
N PRO A 163 -17.47 10.47 -4.13
CA PRO A 163 -18.72 10.72 -3.42
C PRO A 163 -19.94 10.47 -4.30
N ILE A 164 -21.02 9.97 -3.68
CA ILE A 164 -22.32 9.80 -4.34
C ILE A 164 -22.76 11.15 -4.94
N GLY A 165 -23.18 11.13 -6.21
CA GLY A 165 -23.58 12.32 -6.95
C GLY A 165 -22.45 12.99 -7.75
N THR A 166 -21.19 12.52 -7.64
CA THR A 166 -20.10 12.98 -8.50
C THR A 166 -20.38 12.59 -9.95
N VAL A 167 -20.34 13.54 -10.88
CA VAL A 167 -20.58 13.26 -12.31
C VAL A 167 -19.39 12.47 -12.86
N CYS A 168 -19.65 11.23 -13.28
CA CYS A 168 -18.66 10.33 -13.86
C CYS A 168 -18.75 10.23 -15.38
N ARG A 169 -19.91 10.59 -15.95
CA ARG A 169 -20.09 10.80 -17.38
C ARG A 169 -20.99 12.02 -17.58
N GLY A 170 -20.47 13.00 -18.31
CA GLY A 170 -21.25 14.17 -18.72
C GLY A 170 -22.13 13.84 -19.92
N PRO A 171 -23.18 14.63 -20.17
CA PRO A 171 -24.09 14.40 -21.29
C PRO A 171 -23.37 14.63 -22.62
N ALA A 172 -23.53 13.69 -23.57
CA ALA A 172 -23.02 13.78 -24.94
C ALA A 172 -23.97 14.51 -25.91
N GLY A 173 -25.15 14.94 -25.44
CA GLY A 173 -26.12 15.69 -26.24
C GLY A 173 -27.33 16.14 -25.42
N PRO A 174 -28.30 16.84 -26.06
CA PRO A 174 -29.46 17.41 -25.37
C PRO A 174 -30.44 16.37 -24.82
N CYS A 175 -30.36 15.12 -25.31
CA CYS A 175 -31.17 14.00 -24.85
C CYS A 175 -30.41 13.03 -23.95
N ASP A 176 -29.21 13.39 -23.53
CA ASP A 176 -28.36 12.55 -22.71
C ASP A 176 -28.44 12.97 -21.24
N GLN A 177 -28.57 12.00 -20.33
CA GLN A 177 -28.52 12.27 -18.91
C GLN A 177 -27.06 12.21 -18.43
N ALA A 178 -26.69 13.04 -17.46
CA ALA A 178 -25.41 12.87 -16.80
C ALA A 178 -25.49 11.68 -15.83
N GLU A 179 -24.59 10.70 -15.94
CA GLU A 179 -24.44 9.69 -14.91
C GLU A 179 -23.59 10.18 -13.75
N THR A 180 -24.02 9.81 -12.55
CA THR A 180 -23.35 10.15 -11.30
C THR A 180 -23.00 8.90 -10.53
N CYS A 181 -21.90 8.95 -9.80
CA CYS A 181 -21.44 7.86 -8.95
C CYS A 181 -22.50 7.53 -7.89
N ASP A 182 -22.76 6.24 -7.71
CA ASP A 182 -23.77 5.70 -6.79
C ASP A 182 -23.14 5.03 -5.55
N GLY A 183 -21.83 5.20 -5.38
CA GLY A 183 -21.03 4.53 -4.34
C GLY A 183 -20.32 3.27 -4.85
N SER A 184 -20.47 2.91 -6.13
CA SER A 184 -19.62 1.92 -6.79
C SER A 184 -18.42 2.57 -7.51
N LYS A 185 -17.40 1.75 -7.82
CA LYS A 185 -16.17 2.17 -8.53
C LYS A 185 -16.40 2.52 -10.01
N VAL A 186 -17.49 2.01 -10.59
CA VAL A 186 -17.78 2.14 -12.01
C VAL A 186 -18.95 3.09 -12.18
N CYS A 187 -18.88 3.98 -13.17
CA CYS A 187 -20.02 4.83 -13.51
C CYS A 187 -21.23 3.97 -13.92
N PRO A 188 -22.46 4.32 -13.52
CA PRO A 188 -23.66 3.64 -13.99
C PRO A 188 -23.74 3.55 -15.52
N ASN A 189 -24.59 2.64 -16.00
CA ASN A 189 -24.87 2.55 -17.42
C ASN A 189 -25.45 3.86 -17.93
N ASP A 190 -25.11 4.18 -19.18
CA ASP A 190 -25.57 5.36 -19.92
C ASP A 190 -27.11 5.40 -20.02
N VAL A 191 -27.73 6.52 -19.65
CA VAL A 191 -29.18 6.70 -19.63
C VAL A 191 -29.60 7.92 -20.46
N PHE A 192 -30.40 7.66 -21.50
CA PHE A 192 -31.00 8.76 -22.28
C PHE A 192 -32.31 9.25 -21.68
N LEU A 193 -32.57 10.55 -21.80
CA LEU A 193 -33.83 11.17 -21.42
C LEU A 193 -35.00 10.54 -22.19
N GLY A 194 -36.05 10.15 -21.48
CA GLY A 194 -37.22 9.46 -22.03
C GLY A 194 -37.12 7.93 -22.01
N SER A 195 -35.96 7.34 -21.70
CA SER A 195 -35.77 5.87 -21.63
C SER A 195 -36.63 5.19 -20.56
N GLN A 196 -36.92 5.88 -19.47
CA GLN A 196 -37.76 5.41 -18.35
C GLN A 196 -39.17 6.02 -18.39
N GLY A 197 -39.59 6.51 -19.56
CA GLY A 197 -40.83 7.26 -19.75
C GLY A 197 -40.67 8.76 -19.49
N GLY A 198 -41.74 9.50 -19.77
CA GLY A 198 -41.72 10.96 -19.82
C GLY A 198 -41.48 11.50 -21.24
N SER A 199 -41.72 12.80 -21.42
CA SER A 199 -41.51 13.51 -22.67
C SER A 199 -40.54 14.65 -22.41
N PHE A 200 -39.35 14.56 -22.99
CA PHE A 200 -38.29 15.54 -22.85
C PHE A 200 -38.10 16.26 -24.17
N VAL A 201 -38.58 17.50 -24.23
CA VAL A 201 -38.41 18.36 -25.40
C VAL A 201 -36.95 18.78 -25.48
N CYS A 202 -36.28 18.37 -26.54
CA CYS A 202 -34.87 18.69 -26.75
C CYS A 202 -34.68 19.79 -27.80
N ARG A 203 -35.67 19.98 -28.68
CA ARG A 203 -35.83 21.17 -29.50
C ARG A 203 -37.31 21.58 -29.53
N PRO A 204 -37.66 22.80 -29.10
CA PRO A 204 -39.02 23.31 -29.23
C PRO A 204 -39.33 23.65 -30.69
N ALA A 205 -40.60 23.57 -31.08
CA ALA A 205 -41.06 24.05 -32.38
C ALA A 205 -40.74 25.55 -32.55
N ALA A 206 -40.12 25.90 -33.68
CA ALA A 206 -39.75 27.26 -34.05
C ALA A 206 -40.88 28.06 -34.73
N GLY A 207 -42.03 27.42 -35.01
CA GLY A 207 -43.19 28.05 -35.61
C GLY A 207 -44.40 27.12 -35.71
N PRO A 208 -45.54 27.58 -36.26
CA PRO A 208 -46.78 26.81 -36.31
C PRO A 208 -46.72 25.59 -37.25
N CYS A 209 -45.74 25.53 -38.13
CA CYS A 209 -45.50 24.42 -39.06
C CYS A 209 -44.33 23.53 -38.67
N ASP A 210 -43.81 23.69 -37.46
CA ASP A 210 -42.65 22.96 -36.98
C ASP A 210 -43.04 21.87 -35.98
N HIS A 211 -42.44 20.69 -36.08
CA HIS A 211 -42.57 19.69 -35.03
C HIS A 211 -41.77 20.10 -33.79
N THR A 212 -42.18 19.57 -32.65
CA THR A 212 -41.36 19.60 -31.44
C THR A 212 -40.61 18.27 -31.34
N GLU A 213 -39.29 18.30 -31.27
CA GLU A 213 -38.49 17.10 -31.12
C GLU A 213 -38.39 16.72 -29.65
N ILE A 214 -38.77 15.48 -29.39
CA ILE A 214 -38.76 14.85 -28.09
C ILE A 214 -37.69 13.77 -28.12
N CYS A 215 -36.93 13.67 -27.05
CA CYS A 215 -35.94 12.60 -26.89
C CYS A 215 -36.58 11.22 -27.03
N SER A 216 -35.94 10.36 -27.83
CA SER A 216 -36.45 9.01 -28.10
C SER A 216 -36.24 8.02 -26.95
N GLY A 217 -35.46 8.40 -25.93
CA GLY A 217 -34.99 7.47 -24.90
C GLY A 217 -33.92 6.47 -25.37
N THR A 218 -33.38 6.63 -26.58
CA THR A 218 -32.42 5.69 -27.20
C THR A 218 -31.18 6.36 -27.80
N SER A 219 -31.10 7.69 -27.76
CA SER A 219 -30.04 8.47 -28.38
C SER A 219 -29.75 9.72 -27.55
N ALA A 220 -28.47 10.09 -27.45
CA ALA A 220 -28.01 11.35 -26.86
C ALA A 220 -28.45 12.59 -27.65
N GLN A 221 -28.72 12.43 -28.96
CA GLN A 221 -29.13 13.52 -29.85
C GLN A 221 -30.66 13.55 -30.04
N CYS A 222 -31.19 14.75 -30.29
CA CYS A 222 -32.55 14.91 -30.78
C CYS A 222 -32.80 14.10 -32.06
N PRO A 223 -34.04 13.64 -32.29
CA PRO A 223 -34.49 13.27 -33.63
C PRO A 223 -34.23 14.39 -34.66
N PRO A 224 -34.12 14.06 -35.96
CA PRO A 224 -34.02 15.06 -37.02
C PRO A 224 -35.18 16.05 -36.99
N ASP A 225 -34.89 17.31 -37.32
CA ASP A 225 -35.88 18.38 -37.50
C ASP A 225 -36.85 18.04 -38.64
N THR A 226 -38.15 18.16 -38.38
CA THR A 226 -39.20 17.84 -39.35
C THR A 226 -40.33 18.87 -39.31
N PHE A 227 -40.93 19.14 -40.46
CA PHE A 227 -42.02 20.11 -40.59
C PHE A 227 -43.37 19.42 -40.85
N LEU A 228 -44.42 20.01 -40.28
CA LEU A 228 -45.80 19.59 -40.51
C LEU A 228 -46.20 19.78 -41.98
N PHE A 229 -47.11 18.94 -42.48
CA PHE A 229 -47.63 19.02 -43.84
C PHE A 229 -49.16 18.96 -43.85
N GLY A 230 -49.81 19.92 -44.50
CA GLY A 230 -51.27 19.99 -44.62
C GLY A 230 -51.99 20.49 -43.37
N ASN A 231 -51.28 20.78 -42.28
CA ASN A 231 -51.83 21.44 -41.10
C ASN A 231 -52.14 22.91 -41.42
N GLN A 232 -53.34 23.37 -41.10
CA GLN A 232 -53.68 24.79 -41.21
C GLN A 232 -52.89 25.56 -40.15
N CYS A 233 -52.07 26.51 -40.58
CA CYS A 233 -51.18 27.26 -39.69
C CYS A 233 -51.60 28.74 -39.57
N ARG A 234 -52.35 29.25 -40.55
CA ARG A 234 -53.00 30.56 -40.48
C ARG A 234 -54.45 30.47 -40.94
N ALA A 235 -55.34 31.10 -40.17
CA ALA A 235 -56.74 31.25 -40.57
C ALA A 235 -56.88 32.27 -41.71
N SER A 236 -57.86 32.06 -42.57
CA SER A 236 -58.28 33.05 -43.56
C SER A 236 -58.74 34.34 -42.86
N ALA A 237 -58.22 35.51 -43.25
CA ALA A 237 -58.69 36.81 -42.77
C ALA A 237 -59.67 37.49 -43.74
N GLY A 238 -60.40 36.71 -44.54
CA GLY A 238 -61.47 37.19 -45.41
C GLY A 238 -61.47 36.56 -46.81
N VAL A 239 -62.43 36.96 -47.64
CA VAL A 239 -62.65 36.38 -48.98
C VAL A 239 -61.47 36.55 -49.95
N CYS A 240 -60.52 37.45 -49.64
CA CYS A 240 -59.31 37.70 -50.44
C CYS A 240 -58.02 37.25 -49.73
N ASP A 241 -58.13 36.57 -48.60
CA ASP A 241 -56.99 36.08 -47.82
C ASP A 241 -57.24 34.60 -47.46
N PRO A 242 -56.81 33.65 -48.31
CA PRO A 242 -57.04 32.23 -48.06
C PRO A 242 -56.25 31.76 -46.82
N ALA A 243 -56.73 30.68 -46.20
CA ALA A 243 -55.98 30.03 -45.13
C ALA A 243 -54.65 29.47 -45.66
N GLU A 244 -53.60 29.53 -44.84
CA GLU A 244 -52.30 28.95 -45.16
C GLU A 244 -52.14 27.59 -44.47
N PHE A 245 -51.49 26.69 -45.18
CA PHE A 245 -51.23 25.32 -44.74
C PHE A 245 -49.75 25.04 -44.83
N CYS A 246 -49.24 24.27 -43.86
CA CYS A 246 -47.85 23.87 -43.82
C CYS A 246 -47.48 23.06 -45.05
N ASN A 247 -46.36 23.40 -45.68
CA ASN A 247 -45.89 22.78 -46.91
C ASN A 247 -44.81 21.70 -46.68
N GLY A 248 -44.50 21.38 -45.42
CA GLY A 248 -43.48 20.40 -45.06
C GLY A 248 -42.03 20.84 -45.26
N SER A 249 -41.76 22.14 -45.48
CA SER A 249 -40.40 22.64 -45.78
C SER A 249 -39.92 23.79 -44.89
N SER A 250 -40.79 24.38 -44.06
CA SER A 250 -40.43 25.50 -43.19
C SER A 250 -41.25 25.51 -41.91
N ALA A 251 -40.68 26.10 -40.85
CA ALA A 251 -41.35 26.30 -39.56
C ALA A 251 -42.49 27.33 -39.62
N LEU A 252 -42.49 28.23 -40.61
CA LEU A 252 -43.47 29.29 -40.79
C LEU A 252 -44.53 28.91 -41.84
N CYS A 253 -45.66 29.61 -41.80
CA CYS A 253 -46.64 29.54 -42.87
C CYS A 253 -46.09 30.12 -44.18
N PRO A 254 -46.41 29.52 -45.34
CA PRO A 254 -46.05 30.03 -46.66
C PRO A 254 -46.86 31.26 -47.07
#